data_AF-A0A6L8LT61-F1
#
_entry.id   AF-A0A6L8LT61-F1
#
_cell.length_a   1.000
_cell.length_b   1.000
_cell.length_c   1.000
_cell.angle_alpha   90.00
_cell.angle_beta   90.00
_cell.angle_gamma   90.00
#
_symmetry.space_group_name_H-M   'P 1'
#
loop_
_entity.id
_entity.type
_entity.pdbx_description
1 polymer ?
#
loop_
_entity_poly.entity_id
_entity_poly.type
_entity_poly.pdbx_seq_one_letter_code
_entity_poly.pdbx_strand_id
1 'polypeptide(L)'
;MKKSNLTTNTGHRFISKAKTAFKIHIHTPDDKVLHRSVGYVKIGEKKGLKKAIKLRNELGSAMWGKFWRKLLKDPYLMTRLPHSVEPKIIFKPRPTKTNPDAKDECYIAAWRNYDKNGKLIYRSIVCSIKKHGRLAAYTKTKKALLEANKDNLEILEFMGRLTSIDLK
;
A
#
# COMPACT_ATOMS: atom_id res chain seq x y z
N MET A 1 -11.15 -22.43 4.76
CA MET A 1 -10.89 -20.97 4.64
C MET A 1 -9.40 -20.70 4.86
N LYS A 2 -8.67 -20.16 3.86
CA LYS A 2 -7.27 -19.74 4.07
C LYS A 2 -7.25 -18.66 5.16
N LYS A 3 -6.55 -18.90 6.26
CA LYS A 3 -6.33 -17.88 7.32
C LYS A 3 -5.72 -16.66 6.63
N SER A 4 -6.48 -15.58 6.54
CA SER A 4 -5.93 -14.33 6.01
C SER A 4 -4.84 -13.86 6.96
N ASN A 5 -3.73 -13.31 6.44
CA ASN A 5 -2.67 -12.71 7.27
C ASN A 5 -3.15 -11.51 8.11
N LEU A 6 -4.42 -11.12 7.97
CA LEU A 6 -5.02 -9.94 8.58
C LEU A 6 -5.63 -10.25 9.96
N THR A 7 -6.00 -11.50 10.21
CA THR A 7 -6.60 -11.96 11.47
C THR A 7 -5.66 -12.95 12.15
N THR A 8 -5.09 -12.53 13.27
CA THR A 8 -4.21 -13.37 14.07
C THR A 8 -5.01 -14.22 15.04
N ASN A 9 -4.42 -15.35 15.46
CA ASN A 9 -5.01 -16.27 16.45
C ASN A 9 -5.15 -15.69 17.87
N THR A 10 -4.73 -14.44 18.09
CA THR A 10 -4.87 -13.75 19.38
C THR A 10 -6.00 -12.73 19.40
N GLY A 11 -6.63 -12.46 18.25
CA GLY A 11 -7.56 -11.33 18.10
C GLY A 11 -6.87 -9.96 18.06
N HIS A 12 -5.55 -9.89 18.26
CA HIS A 12 -4.77 -8.65 18.21
C HIS A 12 -3.93 -8.58 16.94
N ARG A 13 -4.20 -7.57 16.11
CA ARG A 13 -3.42 -7.32 14.90
C ARG A 13 -1.93 -7.21 15.18
N PHE A 14 -1.15 -7.73 14.23
CA PHE A 14 0.30 -7.80 14.27
C PHE A 14 0.86 -8.70 15.39
N ILE A 15 0.04 -9.48 16.10
CA ILE A 15 0.47 -10.38 17.17
C ILE A 15 -0.09 -11.78 16.92
N SER A 16 0.77 -12.77 16.70
CA SER A 16 0.40 -14.18 16.67
C SER A 16 0.88 -14.91 17.93
N LYS A 17 0.18 -15.96 18.34
CA LYS A 17 0.57 -16.84 19.45
C LYS A 17 1.27 -18.07 18.89
N ALA A 18 2.47 -18.35 19.41
CA ALA A 18 3.18 -19.62 19.27
C ALA A 18 3.13 -20.40 20.59
N LYS A 19 3.72 -21.60 20.65
CA LYS A 19 3.66 -22.48 21.84
C LYS A 19 4.26 -21.85 23.11
N THR A 20 5.31 -21.04 22.96
CA THR A 20 6.10 -20.50 24.09
C THR A 20 6.16 -18.96 24.11
N ALA A 21 5.72 -18.30 23.04
CA ALA A 21 5.88 -16.87 22.85
C ALA A 21 4.76 -16.26 22.00
N PHE A 22 4.52 -14.97 22.21
CA PHE A 22 3.77 -14.12 21.29
C PHE A 22 4.73 -13.52 20.26
N LYS A 23 4.47 -13.73 18.97
CA LYS A 23 5.27 -13.17 17.87
C LYS A 23 4.59 -11.92 17.34
N ILE A 24 5.35 -10.85 17.24
CA ILE A 24 4.94 -9.55 16.71
C ILE A 24 5.48 -9.43 15.29
N HIS A 25 4.61 -9.05 14.35
CA HIS A 25 4.91 -8.88 12.93
C HIS A 25 4.33 -7.56 12.46
N ILE A 26 5.14 -6.52 12.30
CA ILE A 26 4.68 -5.18 11.90
C ILE A 26 5.28 -4.85 10.53
N HIS A 27 4.45 -4.48 9.56
CA HIS A 27 4.96 -3.92 8.30
C HIS A 27 5.61 -2.56 8.58
N THR A 28 6.81 -2.32 8.08
CA THR A 28 7.51 -1.03 8.18
C THR A 28 7.05 -0.10 7.05
N PRO A 29 7.28 1.22 7.18
CA PRO A 29 7.04 2.17 6.08
C PRO A 29 7.79 1.80 4.80
N ASP A 30 9.00 1.25 4.95
CA ASP A 30 9.90 0.83 3.88
C ASP A 30 9.54 -0.52 3.22
N ASP A 31 8.29 -0.98 3.37
CA ASP A 31 7.79 -2.27 2.85
C ASP A 31 8.48 -3.54 3.39
N LYS A 32 9.21 -3.44 4.51
CA LYS A 32 9.78 -4.60 5.22
C LYS A 32 8.83 -5.09 6.31
N VAL A 33 9.18 -6.19 6.97
CA VAL A 33 8.45 -6.70 8.14
C VAL A 33 9.38 -6.74 9.33
N LEU A 34 9.03 -6.04 10.40
CA LEU A 34 9.68 -6.14 11.69
C LEU A 34 9.15 -7.37 12.45
N HIS A 35 10.08 -8.23 12.86
CA HIS A 35 9.79 -9.40 13.68
C HIS A 35 10.32 -9.21 15.11
N ARG A 36 9.45 -9.42 16.10
CA ARG A 36 9.81 -9.47 17.53
C ARG A 36 9.05 -10.60 18.22
N SER A 37 9.54 -11.06 19.37
CA SER A 37 8.88 -12.11 20.15
C SER A 37 8.90 -11.79 21.64
N VAL A 38 7.82 -12.13 22.34
CA VAL A 38 7.70 -12.03 23.80
C VAL A 38 7.39 -13.40 24.37
N GLY A 39 8.35 -14.00 25.07
CA GLY A 39 8.15 -15.27 25.77
C GLY A 39 7.18 -15.11 26.94
N TYR A 40 6.27 -16.08 27.12
CA TYR A 40 5.27 -16.02 28.19
C TYR A 40 5.29 -17.23 29.15
N VAL A 41 6.16 -18.22 28.92
CA VAL A 41 6.22 -19.47 29.71
C VAL A 41 6.38 -19.20 31.22
N LYS A 42 7.29 -18.30 31.61
CA LYS A 42 7.56 -17.98 33.03
C LYS A 42 6.59 -16.96 33.64
N ILE A 43 6.02 -16.07 32.82
CA ILE A 43 5.22 -14.92 33.28
C ILE A 43 3.71 -15.15 33.16
N GLY A 44 3.30 -16.23 32.50
CA GLY A 44 1.90 -16.55 32.21
C GLY A 44 1.37 -15.84 30.96
N GLU A 45 0.39 -16.47 30.32
CA GLU A 45 -0.13 -16.05 29.01
C GLU A 45 -0.75 -14.64 29.04
N LYS A 46 -1.60 -14.34 30.02
CA LYS A 46 -2.26 -13.02 30.14
C LYS A 46 -1.26 -11.88 30.28
N LYS A 47 -0.23 -12.04 31.12
CA LYS A 47 0.84 -11.04 31.31
C LYS A 47 1.72 -10.93 30.06
N GLY A 48 2.03 -12.06 29.43
CA GLY A 48 2.75 -12.11 28.16
C GLY A 48 2.05 -11.36 27.04
N LEU A 49 0.73 -11.53 26.90
CA LEU A 49 -0.06 -10.84 25.90
C LEU A 49 -0.09 -9.32 26.14
N LYS A 50 -0.30 -8.90 27.39
CA LYS A 50 -0.24 -7.47 27.77
C LYS A 50 1.11 -6.85 27.42
N LYS A 51 2.21 -7.57 27.70
CA LYS A 51 3.58 -7.12 27.34
C LYS A 51 3.78 -7.07 25.83
N ALA A 52 3.27 -8.03 25.08
CA ALA A 52 3.34 -8.04 23.62
C ALA A 52 2.54 -6.88 22.99
N ILE A 53 1.34 -6.57 23.50
CA ILE A 53 0.53 -5.43 23.04
C ILE A 53 1.25 -4.10 23.30
N LYS A 54 1.83 -3.93 24.49
CA LYS A 54 2.60 -2.74 24.85
C LYS A 54 3.79 -2.56 23.91
N LEU A 55 4.61 -3.60 23.76
CA LEU A 55 5.77 -3.58 22.86
C LEU A 55 5.38 -3.30 21.40
N ARG A 56 4.32 -3.93 20.90
CA ARG A 56 3.80 -3.66 19.55
C ARG A 56 3.41 -2.19 19.38
N ASN A 57 2.72 -1.61 20.36
CA ASN A 57 2.30 -0.20 20.27
C ASN A 57 3.47 0.76 20.33
N GLU A 58 4.49 0.49 21.14
CA GLU A 58 5.71 1.29 21.21
C GLU A 58 6.45 1.25 19.87
N LEU A 59 6.72 0.05 19.35
CA LEU A 59 7.39 -0.12 18.05
C LEU A 59 6.58 0.49 16.89
N GLY A 60 5.28 0.22 16.87
CA GLY A 60 4.38 0.72 15.84
C GLY A 60 4.28 2.25 15.85
N SER A 61 4.16 2.86 17.03
CA SER A 61 4.10 4.33 17.15
C SER A 61 5.45 4.98 16.82
N ALA A 62 6.57 4.36 17.19
CA ALA A 62 7.90 4.85 16.84
C ALA A 62 8.14 4.82 15.31
N MET A 63 7.69 3.77 14.62
CA MET A 63 7.89 3.63 13.16
C MET A 63 6.85 4.37 12.32
N TRP A 64 5.58 4.40 12.73
CA TRP A 64 4.47 4.93 11.92
C TRP A 64 3.93 6.28 12.42
N GLY A 65 4.38 6.74 13.59
CA GLY A 65 3.89 7.97 14.20
C GLY A 65 2.37 8.02 14.26
N LYS A 66 1.80 9.11 13.71
CA LYS A 66 0.35 9.34 13.64
C LYS A 66 -0.42 8.28 12.83
N PHE A 67 0.23 7.61 11.87
CA PHE A 67 -0.42 6.61 11.02
C PHE A 67 -0.62 5.25 11.71
N TRP A 68 0.02 5.02 12.86
CA TRP A 68 -0.09 3.74 13.58
C TRP A 68 -1.54 3.36 13.90
N ARG A 69 -2.35 4.33 14.35
CA ARG A 69 -3.78 4.10 14.65
C ARG A 69 -4.57 3.75 13.39
N LYS A 70 -4.30 4.42 12.26
CA LYS A 70 -4.92 4.13 10.96
C LYS A 70 -4.59 2.70 10.54
N LEU A 71 -3.32 2.31 10.66
CA LEU A 71 -2.83 0.98 10.32
C LEU A 71 -3.44 -0.11 11.23
N LEU A 72 -3.66 0.15 12.52
CA LEU A 72 -4.35 -0.79 13.41
C LEU A 72 -5.84 -0.93 13.10
N LYS A 73 -6.53 0.17 12.75
CA LYS A 73 -7.97 0.17 12.47
C LYS A 73 -8.30 -0.48 11.13
N ASP A 74 -7.47 -0.28 10.12
CA ASP A 74 -7.74 -0.73 8.74
C ASP A 74 -6.83 -1.90 8.32
N PRO A 75 -7.35 -3.13 8.22
CA PRO A 75 -6.60 -4.31 7.81
C PRO A 75 -6.01 -4.22 6.41
N TYR A 76 -6.73 -3.56 5.51
CA TYR A 76 -6.42 -3.58 4.08
C TYR A 76 -5.64 -2.36 3.63
N LEU A 77 -5.29 -1.44 4.55
CA LEU A 77 -4.58 -0.20 4.22
C LEU A 77 -3.35 -0.47 3.35
N MET A 78 -2.43 -1.31 3.81
CA MET A 78 -1.18 -1.63 3.09
C MET A 78 -1.43 -2.26 1.72
N THR A 79 -2.48 -3.09 1.60
CA THR A 79 -2.85 -3.75 0.33
C THR A 79 -3.48 -2.77 -0.67
N ARG A 80 -4.08 -1.68 -0.18
CA ARG A 80 -4.73 -0.64 -1.00
C ARG A 80 -3.77 0.46 -1.41
N LEU A 81 -2.77 0.76 -0.59
CA LEU A 81 -1.80 1.81 -0.90
C LEU A 81 -1.00 1.44 -2.15
N PRO A 82 -0.95 2.32 -3.17
CA PRO A 82 -0.12 2.08 -4.34
C PRO A 82 1.36 2.04 -3.95
N HIS A 83 2.13 1.15 -4.57
CA HIS A 83 3.59 1.12 -4.40
C HIS A 83 4.29 2.33 -5.03
N SER A 84 3.68 2.91 -6.06
CA SER A 84 4.17 4.10 -6.75
C SER A 84 2.99 4.87 -7.31
N VAL A 85 3.13 6.19 -7.29
CA VAL A 85 2.20 7.16 -7.89
C VAL A 85 2.76 7.75 -9.19
N GLU A 86 3.62 6.98 -9.87
CA GLU A 86 4.16 7.30 -11.18
C GLU A 86 3.36 6.65 -12.31
N PRO A 87 3.00 7.42 -13.36
CA PRO A 87 2.54 6.86 -14.63
C PRO A 87 3.60 5.95 -15.26
N LYS A 88 3.15 4.83 -15.83
CA LYS A 88 4.02 3.90 -16.57
C LYS A 88 3.91 4.14 -18.07
N ILE A 89 4.98 3.88 -18.81
CA ILE A 89 4.94 3.86 -20.27
C ILE A 89 4.45 2.50 -20.75
N ILE A 90 3.51 2.50 -21.68
CA ILE A 90 3.02 1.32 -22.40
C ILE A 90 3.00 1.57 -23.90
N PHE A 91 3.07 0.49 -24.67
CA PHE A 91 2.98 0.51 -26.12
C PHE A 91 1.66 -0.12 -26.54
N LYS A 92 0.72 0.71 -27.02
CA LYS A 92 -0.58 0.23 -27.49
C LYS A 92 -0.51 -0.15 -28.96
N PRO A 93 -0.95 -1.35 -29.36
CA PRO A 93 -0.98 -1.73 -30.77
C PRO A 93 -1.95 -0.81 -31.51
N ARG A 94 -1.46 -0.22 -32.60
CA ARG A 94 -2.25 0.53 -33.56
C ARG A 94 -1.78 0.13 -34.96
N PRO A 95 -2.13 -1.10 -35.41
CA PRO A 95 -1.76 -1.58 -36.73
C PRO A 95 -2.30 -0.61 -37.79
N THR A 96 -1.48 -0.37 -38.81
CA THR A 96 -1.85 0.39 -40.01
C THR A 96 -1.68 -0.50 -41.23
N LYS A 97 -2.36 -0.17 -42.35
CA LYS A 97 -2.24 -0.96 -43.59
C LYS A 97 -0.79 -1.07 -44.08
N THR A 98 0.05 -0.06 -43.80
CA THR A 98 1.47 0.00 -44.17
C THR A 98 2.41 -0.56 -43.12
N ASN A 99 2.00 -0.62 -41.85
CA ASN A 99 2.79 -1.18 -40.76
C ASN A 99 1.87 -1.91 -39.77
N PRO A 100 1.72 -3.25 -39.90
CA PRO A 100 0.92 -4.07 -39.01
C PRO A 100 1.42 -4.10 -37.56
N ASP A 101 2.71 -3.87 -37.33
CA ASP A 101 3.33 -3.92 -36.00
C ASP A 101 3.42 -2.54 -35.31
N ALA A 102 2.80 -1.52 -35.89
CA ALA A 102 2.83 -0.17 -35.34
C ALA A 102 2.25 -0.12 -33.91
N LYS A 103 3.00 0.52 -33.01
CA LYS A 103 2.62 0.73 -31.61
C LYS A 103 2.73 2.21 -31.26
N ASP A 104 1.73 2.71 -30.54
CA ASP A 104 1.73 4.06 -29.99
C ASP A 104 2.25 4.04 -28.56
N GLU A 105 3.29 4.82 -28.31
CA GLU A 105 3.79 5.08 -26.95
C GLU A 105 2.77 5.93 -26.18
N CYS A 106 2.38 5.47 -24.99
CA CYS A 106 1.40 6.11 -24.13
C CYS A 106 1.83 6.05 -22.67
N TYR A 107 1.45 7.05 -21.88
CA TYR A 107 1.44 6.92 -20.41
C TYR A 107 0.14 6.26 -19.94
N ILE A 108 0.23 5.41 -18.94
CA ILE A 108 -0.90 4.82 -18.22
C ILE A 108 -0.77 5.07 -16.72
N ALA A 109 -1.85 5.56 -16.12
CA ALA A 109 -2.08 5.52 -14.68
C ALA A 109 -3.19 4.51 -14.41
N ALA A 110 -2.98 3.58 -13.47
CA ALA A 110 -3.96 2.59 -13.08
C ALA A 110 -4.03 2.49 -11.55
N TRP A 111 -5.25 2.41 -11.02
CA TRP A 111 -5.49 2.34 -9.59
C TRP A 111 -6.72 1.49 -9.28
N ARG A 112 -6.85 1.15 -8.00
CA ARG A 112 -7.91 0.34 -7.44
C ARG A 112 -8.84 1.24 -6.65
N ASN A 113 -10.13 1.21 -6.97
CA ASN A 113 -11.20 1.80 -6.18
C ASN A 113 -12.09 0.72 -5.60
N TYR A 114 -12.89 1.09 -4.60
CA TYR A 114 -13.95 0.24 -4.07
C TYR A 114 -15.28 0.97 -4.25
N ASP A 115 -16.31 0.26 -4.69
CA ASP A 115 -17.66 0.82 -4.74
C ASP A 115 -18.30 0.89 -3.34
N LYS A 116 -19.52 1.43 -3.28
CA LYS A 116 -20.31 1.53 -2.04
C LYS A 116 -20.61 0.17 -1.41
N ASN A 117 -20.53 -0.91 -2.18
CA ASN A 117 -20.78 -2.29 -1.76
C ASN A 117 -19.47 -3.03 -1.42
N GLY A 118 -18.32 -2.35 -1.44
CA GLY A 118 -17.01 -2.93 -1.15
C GLY A 118 -16.41 -3.76 -2.29
N LYS A 119 -16.97 -3.72 -3.50
CA LYS A 119 -16.42 -4.41 -4.68
C LYS A 119 -15.24 -3.64 -5.25
N LEU A 120 -14.17 -4.35 -5.56
CA LEU A 120 -12.97 -3.81 -6.19
C LEU A 120 -13.25 -3.42 -7.66
N ILE A 121 -13.01 -2.15 -7.99
CA ILE A 121 -13.08 -1.59 -9.34
C ILE A 121 -11.68 -1.19 -9.78
N TYR A 122 -11.27 -1.69 -10.94
CA TYR A 122 -10.04 -1.26 -11.60
C TYR A 122 -10.34 -0.03 -12.46
N ARG A 123 -9.60 1.06 -12.24
CA ARG A 123 -9.66 2.26 -13.09
C ARG A 123 -8.29 2.49 -13.73
N SER A 124 -8.31 2.96 -14.97
CA SER A 124 -7.09 3.39 -15.64
C SER A 124 -7.37 4.57 -16.57
N ILE A 125 -6.38 5.42 -16.74
CA ILE A 125 -6.35 6.49 -17.73
C ILE A 125 -5.10 6.31 -18.56
N VAL A 126 -5.29 6.37 -19.89
CA VAL A 126 -4.20 6.26 -20.86
C VAL A 126 -4.14 7.54 -21.68
N CYS A 127 -2.94 8.10 -21.85
CA CYS A 127 -2.71 9.29 -22.65
C CYS A 127 -1.60 9.05 -23.67
N SER A 128 -1.90 9.29 -24.95
CA SER A 128 -0.95 9.11 -26.04
C SER A 128 0.12 10.20 -26.02
N ILE A 129 1.39 9.79 -26.06
CA ILE A 129 2.54 10.69 -26.14
C ILE A 129 2.56 11.38 -27.51
N LYS A 130 2.27 10.65 -28.59
CA LYS A 130 2.21 11.21 -29.95
C LYS A 130 1.19 12.33 -30.10
N LYS A 131 0.05 12.24 -29.42
CA LYS A 131 -1.04 13.24 -29.52
C LYS A 131 -0.80 14.48 -28.64
N HIS A 132 -0.21 14.31 -27.46
CA HIS A 132 -0.15 15.36 -26.44
C HIS A 132 1.27 15.85 -26.13
N GLY A 133 2.30 15.18 -26.62
CA GLY A 133 3.68 15.36 -26.17
C GLY A 133 3.95 14.61 -24.85
N ARG A 134 5.23 14.31 -24.59
CA ARG A 134 5.67 13.51 -23.43
C ARG A 134 5.25 14.14 -22.10
N LEU A 135 5.54 15.43 -21.93
CA LEU A 135 5.26 16.16 -20.68
C LEU A 135 3.75 16.24 -20.40
N ALA A 136 2.94 16.69 -21.37
CA ALA A 136 1.51 16.85 -21.12
C ALA A 136 0.79 15.50 -20.90
N ALA A 137 1.20 14.45 -21.62
CA ALA A 137 0.67 13.10 -21.40
C ALA A 137 1.03 12.56 -20.01
N TYR A 138 2.26 12.80 -19.54
CA TYR A 138 2.70 12.48 -18.19
C TYR A 138 1.91 13.26 -17.13
N THR A 139 1.86 14.60 -17.22
CA THR A 139 1.15 15.45 -16.24
C THR A 139 -0.32 15.09 -16.14
N LYS A 140 -1.00 14.83 -17.26
CA LYS A 140 -2.42 14.45 -17.28
C LYS A 140 -2.67 13.11 -16.58
N THR A 141 -1.80 12.13 -16.81
CA THR A 141 -1.91 10.80 -16.19
C THR A 141 -1.52 10.85 -14.72
N LYS A 142 -0.47 11.59 -14.35
CA LYS A 142 -0.05 11.78 -12.96
C LYS A 142 -1.11 12.50 -12.13
N LYS A 143 -1.69 13.59 -12.64
CA LYS A 143 -2.76 14.32 -11.95
C LYS A 143 -3.96 13.41 -11.61
N ALA A 144 -4.37 12.57 -12.55
CA ALA A 144 -5.44 11.60 -12.29
C ALA A 144 -5.09 10.58 -11.21
N LEU A 145 -3.83 10.12 -11.18
CA LEU A 145 -3.36 9.16 -10.18
C LEU A 145 -3.26 9.78 -8.78
N LEU A 146 -2.80 11.03 -8.69
CA LEU A 146 -2.74 11.79 -7.44
C LEU A 146 -4.15 12.08 -6.90
N GLU A 147 -5.07 12.54 -7.75
CA GLU A 147 -6.46 12.79 -7.35
C GLU A 147 -7.15 11.52 -6.84
N ALA A 148 -6.90 10.38 -7.50
CA ALA A 148 -7.43 9.09 -7.06
C ALA A 148 -6.91 8.64 -5.69
N ASN A 149 -5.73 9.11 -5.27
CA ASN A 149 -5.07 8.74 -4.02
C ASN A 149 -4.99 9.88 -3.01
N LYS A 150 -5.76 10.96 -3.18
CA LYS A 150 -5.67 12.18 -2.35
C LYS A 150 -5.71 11.92 -0.85
N ASP A 151 -6.58 11.01 -0.40
CA ASP A 151 -6.76 10.65 1.02
C ASP A 151 -5.58 9.84 1.60
N ASN A 152 -4.65 9.43 0.74
CA ASN A 152 -3.48 8.63 1.07
C ASN A 152 -2.16 9.35 0.75
N LEU A 153 -2.18 10.58 0.22
CA LEU A 153 -0.93 11.28 -0.15
C LEU A 153 0.01 11.44 1.05
N GLU A 154 -0.53 11.81 2.20
CA GLU A 154 0.26 12.04 3.42
C GLU A 154 0.97 10.77 3.91
N ILE A 155 0.32 9.60 3.84
CA ILE A 155 0.94 8.33 4.22
C ILE A 155 1.92 7.83 3.14
N LEU A 156 1.64 8.12 1.86
CA LEU A 156 2.54 7.78 0.75
C LEU A 156 3.84 8.61 0.81
N GLU A 157 3.73 9.89 1.12
CA GLU A 157 4.88 10.77 1.37
C GLU A 157 5.68 10.29 2.58
N PHE A 158 5.00 9.95 3.69
CA PHE A 158 5.66 9.39 4.87
C PHE A 158 6.42 8.09 4.58
N MET A 159 5.90 7.24 3.69
CA MET A 159 6.56 6.02 3.26
C MET A 159 7.67 6.27 2.22
N GLY A 160 7.90 7.50 1.78
CA GLY A 160 8.86 7.83 0.73
C GLY A 160 8.45 7.35 -0.66
N ARG A 161 7.17 7.00 -0.88
CA ARG A 161 6.64 6.55 -2.18
C ARG A 161 6.19 7.69 -3.08
N LEU A 162 6.15 8.89 -2.53
CA LEU A 162 5.81 10.16 -3.18
C LEU A 162 6.82 11.19 -2.68
N THR A 163 7.42 11.97 -3.58
CA THR A 163 8.28 13.07 -3.17
C THR A 163 7.46 14.35 -3.04
N SER A 164 7.78 15.22 -2.09
CA SER A 164 7.04 16.48 -1.90
C SER A 164 7.07 17.40 -3.13
N ILE A 165 8.01 17.18 -4.05
CA ILE A 165 8.12 17.88 -5.34
C ILE A 165 6.95 17.53 -6.26
N ASP A 166 6.40 16.32 -6.14
CA ASP A 166 5.27 15.85 -6.95
C ASP A 166 3.92 16.44 -6.55
N LEU A 167 3.87 17.18 -5.43
CA LEU A 167 2.67 17.77 -4.83
C LEU A 167 2.54 19.29 -5.08
N LYS A 168 3.59 19.95 -5.59
CA LYS A 168 3.60 21.37 -5.94
C LYS A 168 3.28 21.57 -7.43
#